data_AF-A0A524EEN4-F1
#
_entry.id   AF-A0A524EEN4-F1
#
_cell.length_a   1.000
_cell.length_b   1.000
_cell.length_c   1.000
_cell.angle_alpha   90.00
_cell.angle_beta   90.00
_cell.angle_gamma   90.00
#
_symmetry.space_group_name_H-M   'P 1'
#
loop_
_entity.id
_entity.type
_entity.pdbx_description
1 polymer ?
#
loop_
_entity_poly.entity_id
_entity_poly.type
_entity_poly.pdbx_seq_one_letter_code
_entity_poly.pdbx_strand_id
1 'polypeptide(L)'
;MKLFYKVDPSRYREMMEKVRDELGLHEEIDEAATFLMEESEDRIEQITGRYNPAIGGDAMIRVVLVDESLKDFLDSVFGEPYKVK
;
A
#
# COMPACT_ATOMS: atom_id res chain seq x y z
N MET A 1 8.82 -10.14 -2.47
CA MET A 1 7.93 -10.00 -3.65
C MET A 1 7.48 -8.54 -3.81
N LYS A 2 7.30 -8.04 -5.03
CA LYS A 2 6.77 -6.69 -5.28
C LYS A 2 5.37 -6.75 -5.88
N LEU A 3 4.41 -6.08 -5.25
CA LEU A 3 3.03 -5.96 -5.71
C LEU A 3 2.72 -4.50 -6.02
N PHE A 4 1.89 -4.28 -7.03
CA PHE A 4 1.51 -2.95 -7.47
C PHE A 4 0.00 -2.90 -7.66
N TYR A 5 -0.66 -1.98 -6.97
CA TYR A 5 -2.11 -1.83 -6.99
C TYR A 5 -2.47 -0.46 -7.55
N LYS A 6 -3.55 -0.43 -8.33
CA LYS A 6 -4.25 0.81 -8.69
C LYS A 6 -5.53 0.84 -7.88
N VAL A 7 -5.68 1.85 -7.04
CA VAL A 7 -6.82 1.98 -6.12
C VAL A 7 -7.66 3.19 -6.44
N ASP A 8 -8.89 3.19 -5.94
CA ASP A 8 -9.76 4.36 -6.01
C ASP A 8 -9.17 5.49 -5.15
N PRO A 9 -8.88 6.68 -5.72
CA PRO A 9 -8.33 7.79 -4.96
C PRO A 9 -9.22 8.25 -3.79
N SER A 10 -10.55 8.10 -3.91
CA SER A 10 -11.49 8.43 -2.83
C SER A 10 -11.41 7.49 -1.63
N ARG A 11 -10.88 6.27 -1.83
CA ARG A 11 -10.70 5.24 -0.79
C ARG A 11 -9.26 5.02 -0.37
N TYR A 12 -8.31 5.68 -1.04
CA TYR A 12 -6.87 5.54 -0.77
C TYR A 12 -6.52 5.67 0.71
N ARG A 13 -7.00 6.74 1.37
CA ARG A 13 -6.68 7.01 2.77
C ARG A 13 -7.24 5.91 3.69
N GLU A 14 -8.51 5.55 3.51
CA GLU A 14 -9.18 4.46 4.26
C GLU A 14 -8.42 3.14 4.13
N MET A 15 -8.02 2.78 2.90
CA MET A 15 -7.31 1.53 2.64
C MET A 15 -5.92 1.50 3.29
N MET A 16 -5.17 2.60 3.22
CA MET A 16 -3.85 2.73 3.85
C MET A 16 -3.95 2.65 5.38
N GLU A 17 -4.93 3.33 5.98
CA GLU A 17 -5.16 3.29 7.43
C GLU A 17 -5.55 1.89 7.90
N LYS A 18 -6.40 1.19 7.14
CA LYS A 18 -6.76 -0.20 7.47
C LYS A 18 -5.55 -1.13 7.50
N VAL A 19 -4.64 -1.03 6.52
CA VAL A 19 -3.44 -1.87 6.49
C VAL A 19 -2.47 -1.50 7.60
N ARG A 20 -2.30 -0.20 7.87
CA ARG A 20 -1.48 0.29 8.99
C ARG A 20 -1.96 -0.31 10.31
N ASP A 21 -3.26 -0.23 10.59
CA ASP A 21 -3.83 -0.62 11.88
C ASP A 21 -3.83 -2.15 12.07
N GLU A 22 -4.19 -2.92 11.03
CA GLU A 22 -4.24 -4.38 11.10
C GLU A 22 -2.86 -5.02 11.21
N LEU A 23 -1.84 -4.42 10.57
CA LEU A 23 -0.49 -4.97 10.55
C LEU A 23 0.45 -4.31 11.57
N GLY A 24 0.01 -3.25 12.23
CA GLY A 24 0.80 -2.52 13.23
C GLY A 24 1.98 -1.78 12.64
N LEU A 25 1.82 -1.18 11.46
CA LEU A 25 2.91 -0.54 10.71
C LEU A 25 3.15 0.90 11.19
N HIS A 26 4.40 1.33 11.12
CA HIS A 26 4.79 2.72 11.28
C HIS A 26 4.44 3.52 10.02
N GLU A 27 3.73 4.64 10.17
CA GLU A 27 3.36 5.53 9.07
C GLU A 27 4.28 6.76 9.01
N GLU A 28 4.88 7.01 7.86
CA GLU A 28 5.54 8.27 7.52
C GLU A 28 4.88 8.90 6.28
N ILE A 29 4.63 10.20 6.33
CA ILE A 29 3.97 10.95 5.23
C ILE A 29 4.92 12.05 4.79
N ASP A 30 5.21 12.12 3.49
CA ASP A 30 5.89 13.24 2.85
C ASP A 30 4.93 14.00 1.90
N GLU A 31 5.43 15.03 1.21
CA GLU A 31 4.60 15.85 0.31
C GLU A 31 4.04 15.07 -0.91
N ALA A 32 4.57 13.89 -1.24
CA ALA A 32 4.28 13.16 -2.47
C ALA A 32 3.77 11.72 -2.24
N ALA A 33 3.98 11.15 -1.06
CA ALA A 33 3.78 9.74 -0.77
C ALA A 33 3.52 9.47 0.73
N THR A 34 2.85 8.34 0.96
CA THR A 34 2.70 7.72 2.29
C THR A 34 3.51 6.44 2.32
N PHE A 35 4.27 6.25 3.39
CA PHE A 35 5.07 5.06 3.63
C PHE A 35 4.54 4.32 4.86
N LEU A 36 4.31 3.02 4.74
CA LEU A 36 4.05 2.14 5.88
C LEU A 36 5.19 1.13 5.97
N MET A 37 5.82 1.03 7.13
CA MET A 37 7.00 0.18 7.36
C MET A 37 6.85 -0.61 8.65
N GLU A 38 7.37 -1.83 8.65
CA GLU A 38 7.46 -2.65 9.86
C GLU A 38 8.84 -2.45 10.50
N GLU A 39 8.92 -2.33 11.82
CA GLU A 39 10.21 -2.10 12.51
C GLU A 39 11.24 -3.22 12.29
N SER A 40 10.78 -4.47 12.15
CA SER A 40 11.64 -5.64 11.98
C SER A 40 11.79 -6.10 10.53
N GLU A 41 10.99 -5.56 9.61
CA GLU A 41 10.96 -5.89 8.18
C GLU A 41 10.78 -7.41 7.86
N ASP A 42 10.33 -8.21 8.83
CA ASP A 42 10.23 -9.67 8.69
C ASP A 42 9.09 -10.10 7.76
N ARG A 43 8.01 -9.33 7.73
CA ARG A 43 6.80 -9.63 6.93
C ARG A 43 6.65 -8.65 5.78
N ILE A 44 6.92 -7.37 6.04
CA ILE A 44 6.79 -6.27 5.08
C ILE A 44 8.02 -5.40 5.17
N GLU A 45 8.75 -5.27 4.06
CA GLU A 45 9.81 -4.26 3.94
C GLU A 45 9.16 -2.87 3.89
N GLN A 46 8.24 -2.65 2.94
CA GLN A 46 7.66 -1.32 2.74
C GLN A 46 6.36 -1.34 1.93
N ILE A 47 5.40 -0.51 2.34
CA ILE A 47 4.26 -0.07 1.53
C ILE A 47 4.46 1.39 1.17
N THR A 48 4.35 1.72 -0.12
CA THR A 48 4.39 3.10 -0.61
C THR A 48 3.08 3.40 -1.33
N GLY A 49 2.29 4.30 -0.78
CA GLY A 49 1.13 4.87 -1.44
C GLY A 49 1.45 6.23 -2.06
N ARG A 50 0.93 6.49 -3.26
CA ARG A 50 0.99 7.78 -3.94
C ARG A 50 -0.40 8.17 -4.39
N TYR A 51 -0.77 9.41 -4.11
CA TYR A 51 -2.07 9.97 -4.44
C TYR A 51 -1.89 11.26 -5.21
N ASN A 52 -2.51 11.36 -6.38
CA ASN A 52 -2.58 12.59 -7.17
C ASN A 52 -3.98 13.20 -7.08
N PRO A 53 -4.16 14.39 -6.45
CA PRO A 53 -5.48 15.02 -6.27
C PRO A 53 -6.05 15.73 -7.51
N ALA A 54 -5.39 15.68 -8.67
CA ALA A 54 -5.91 16.30 -9.90
C ALA A 54 -7.28 15.72 -10.31
N ILE A 55 -8.07 16.47 -11.08
CA ILE A 55 -9.38 16.00 -11.58
C ILE A 55 -9.17 14.74 -12.43
N GLY A 56 -9.76 13.62 -12.00
CA GLY A 56 -9.52 12.29 -12.60
C GLY A 56 -8.25 11.60 -12.08
N GLY A 57 -7.74 12.04 -10.93
CA GLY A 57 -6.47 11.63 -10.34
C GLY A 57 -6.33 10.13 -10.12
N ASP A 58 -5.08 9.70 -9.95
CA ASP A 58 -4.71 8.30 -9.74
C ASP A 58 -4.19 8.10 -8.32
N ALA A 59 -4.52 6.95 -7.75
CA ALA A 59 -3.91 6.45 -6.53
C ALA A 59 -3.23 5.10 -6.82
N MET A 60 -1.96 5.01 -6.46
CA MET A 60 -1.13 3.82 -6.68
C MET A 60 -0.51 3.39 -5.37
N ILE A 61 -0.48 2.08 -5.15
CA ILE A 61 0.15 1.49 -3.98
C ILE A 61 1.17 0.47 -4.46
N ARG A 62 2.39 0.59 -3.97
CA ARG A 62 3.45 -0.39 -4.16
C ARG A 62 3.69 -1.08 -2.83
N VAL A 63 3.72 -2.41 -2.82
CA VAL A 63 4.05 -3.20 -1.65
C VAL A 63 5.31 -4.02 -1.95
N VAL A 64 6.24 -4.02 -1.00
CA VAL A 64 7.38 -4.93 -0.97
C VAL A 64 7.15 -5.89 0.20
N LEU A 65 6.71 -7.10 -0.14
CA LEU A 65 6.40 -8.18 0.80
C LEU A 65 7.60 -9.08 1.02
N VAL A 66 7.83 -9.50 2.25
CA VAL A 66 8.73 -10.62 2.59
C VAL A 66 7.91 -11.89 2.77
N ASP A 67 6.82 -11.80 3.54
CA ASP A 67 5.88 -12.90 3.76
C ASP A 67 4.75 -12.88 2.73
N GLU A 68 4.71 -13.90 1.87
CA GLU A 68 3.69 -14.05 0.85
C GLU A 68 2.30 -14.39 1.41
N SER A 69 2.20 -14.83 2.67
CA SER A 69 0.91 -15.13 3.33
C SER A 69 0.02 -13.88 3.47
N LEU A 70 0.62 -12.69 3.51
CA LEU A 70 -0.08 -11.41 3.59
C LEU A 70 -0.68 -10.95 2.26
N LYS A 71 -0.32 -11.61 1.15
CA LYS A 71 -0.79 -11.23 -0.18
C LYS A 71 -2.32 -11.26 -0.27
N ASP A 72 -2.97 -12.31 0.22
CA ASP A 72 -4.42 -12.45 0.11
C ASP A 72 -5.16 -11.38 0.93
N PHE A 73 -4.59 -10.97 2.07
CA PHE A 73 -5.09 -9.84 2.84
C PHE A 73 -4.96 -8.53 2.07
N LEU A 74 -3.78 -8.25 1.50
CA LEU A 74 -3.52 -7.03 0.74
C LEU A 74 -4.39 -6.94 -0.51
N ASP A 75 -4.59 -8.05 -1.22
CA ASP A 75 -5.47 -8.12 -2.39
C ASP A 75 -6.94 -7.89 -2.01
N SER A 76 -7.36 -8.34 -0.82
CA SER A 76 -8.70 -8.05 -0.29
C SER A 76 -8.91 -6.58 0.05
N VAL A 77 -7.85 -5.86 0.44
CA VAL A 77 -7.92 -4.43 0.77
C VAL A 77 -7.75 -3.54 -0.46
N PHE A 78 -6.73 -3.81 -1.29
CA PHE A 78 -6.33 -2.96 -2.42
C PHE A 78 -6.87 -3.43 -3.78
N GLY A 79 -7.48 -4.62 -3.85
CA GLY A 79 -7.93 -5.24 -5.10
C GLY A 79 -6.82 -6.05 -5.77
N GLU A 80 -6.95 -6.31 -7.06
CA GLU A 80 -5.97 -7.14 -7.77
C GLU A 80 -4.70 -6.35 -8.14
N PRO A 81 -3.50 -6.90 -7.85
CA PRO A 81 -2.26 -6.26 -8.26
C PRO A 81 -2.07 -6.39 -9.77
N TYR A 82 -1.62 -5.32 -10.43
CA TYR A 82 -1.30 -5.35 -11.85
C TYR A 82 0.11 -5.92 -12.08
N LYS A 83 0.25 -6.71 -13.15
CA LYS A 83 1.54 -7.27 -13.54
C LYS A 83 2.40 -6.19 -14.20
N VAL A 84 3.51 -5.84 -13.55
CA VAL A 84 4.57 -5.02 -14.16
C VAL A 84 5.47 -5.97 -14.98
N LYS A 85 5.70 -5.67 -16.25
CA LYS A 85 6.63 -6.41 -17.12
C LYS A 85 8.07 -6.00 -16.85
#